data_AF-A0A9W7E4E1-F1
#
_entry.id   AF-A0A9W7E4E1-F1
#
_cell.length_a   1.000
_cell.length_b   1.000
_cell.length_c   1.000
_cell.angle_alpha   90.00
_cell.angle_beta   90.00
_cell.angle_gamma   90.00
#
_symmetry.space_group_name_H-M   'P 1'
#
loop_
_entity.id
_entity.type
_entity.pdbx_description
1 polymer ?
#
loop_
_entity_poly.entity_id
_entity_poly.type
_entity_poly.pdbx_seq_one_letter_code
_entity_poly.pdbx_strand_id
1 'polypeptide(L)'
;MLFYLVYKVIRGDYTYWIPINGIAGILVSLILRLSSKIVADFTGCMQLRHPSEVGGLYFTLNLFIPLIALSGILSLGLLKDELSESSIGLLETLILVLGTSLIVLVGMFFLLIDGDYRYTFFSTETGDQMNRRIFLDGDDTVRAEVFGFNEAHWSPIREKVEDWIGGGWHYWEEEKPEWFTDAFKASVPEYMIPEKEKRRGGVLISPTTKESEAESSVVVVSKRRRSSAVLMAGDGIEKLVSRKKSIAKVAPAGGGGGEAKAKEVDVNEFVREVKRRGSMKL
;
A
#
# COMPACT_ATOMS: atom_id res chain seq x y z
N MET A 1 -11.49 13.37 10.06
CA MET A 1 -11.40 11.93 10.39
C MET A 1 -12.71 11.18 10.18
N LEU A 2 -13.79 11.50 10.92
CA LEU A 2 -15.06 10.77 10.80
C LEU A 2 -15.64 10.77 9.37
N PHE A 3 -15.70 11.95 8.73
CA PHE A 3 -16.15 12.06 7.34
C PHE A 3 -15.36 11.20 6.36
N TYR A 4 -14.04 11.07 6.56
CA TYR A 4 -13.19 10.22 5.73
C TYR A 4 -13.53 8.73 5.90
N LEU A 5 -13.70 8.26 7.13
CA LEU A 5 -14.07 6.87 7.40
C LEU A 5 -15.46 6.56 6.84
N VAL A 6 -16.45 7.43 7.09
CA VAL A 6 -17.80 7.28 6.52
C VAL A 6 -17.76 7.26 5.00
N TYR A 7 -16.99 8.17 4.38
CA TYR A 7 -16.78 8.18 2.94
C TYR A 7 -16.23 6.84 2.41
N LYS A 8 -15.21 6.27 3.07
CA LYS A 8 -14.65 4.96 2.68
C LYS A 8 -15.66 3.82 2.86
N VAL A 9 -16.46 3.83 3.92
CA VAL A 9 -17.54 2.85 4.14
C VAL A 9 -18.61 2.93 3.06
N ILE A 10 -19.10 4.14 2.75
CA ILE A 10 -20.14 4.34 1.70
C ILE A 10 -19.64 3.84 0.34
N ARG A 11 -18.35 4.01 0.07
CA ARG A 11 -17.73 3.55 -1.19
C ARG A 11 -17.38 2.07 -1.24
N GLY A 12 -17.58 1.33 -0.14
CA GLY A 12 -17.17 -0.07 -0.04
C GLY A 12 -15.65 -0.30 0.04
N ASP A 13 -14.85 0.76 0.22
CA ASP A 13 -13.37 0.70 0.27
C ASP A 13 -12.85 0.89 1.70
N TYR A 14 -13.55 0.30 2.67
CA TYR A 14 -13.13 0.38 4.07
C TYR A 14 -12.01 -0.61 4.38
N THR A 15 -12.19 -1.86 3.96
CA THR A 15 -11.25 -2.95 4.22
C THR A 15 -9.87 -2.61 3.66
N TYR A 16 -8.87 -2.68 4.53
CA TYR A 16 -7.49 -2.41 4.13
C TYR A 16 -6.96 -3.58 3.29
N TRP A 17 -5.96 -3.30 2.45
CA TRP A 17 -5.50 -4.23 1.43
C TRP A 17 -4.82 -5.49 1.99
N ILE A 18 -4.38 -5.47 3.25
CA ILE A 18 -3.74 -6.61 3.92
C ILE A 18 -4.75 -7.77 4.12
N PRO A 19 -4.38 -9.04 3.80
CA PRO A 19 -5.29 -10.19 3.86
C PRO A 19 -5.55 -10.67 5.30
N ILE A 20 -6.28 -9.87 6.08
CA ILE A 20 -6.78 -10.23 7.41
C ILE A 20 -8.30 -10.25 7.35
N ASN A 21 -8.88 -11.42 7.58
CA ASN A 21 -10.33 -11.63 7.52
C ASN A 21 -10.99 -11.54 8.92
N GLY A 22 -12.30 -11.34 8.93
CA GLY A 22 -13.11 -11.28 10.14
C GLY A 22 -12.97 -9.97 10.94
N ILE A 23 -13.37 -10.02 12.23
CA ILE A 23 -13.43 -8.84 13.10
C ILE A 23 -12.05 -8.19 13.28
N ALA A 24 -10.99 -9.01 13.36
CA ALA A 24 -9.61 -8.51 13.43
C ALA A 24 -9.24 -7.67 12.20
N GLY A 25 -9.69 -8.06 11.01
CA GLY A 25 -9.48 -7.32 9.76
C GLY A 25 -10.13 -5.93 9.79
N ILE A 26 -11.35 -5.83 10.32
CA ILE A 26 -12.07 -4.56 10.48
C ILE A 26 -11.31 -3.63 11.44
N LEU A 27 -10.88 -4.15 12.60
CA LEU A 27 -10.14 -3.35 13.59
C LEU A 27 -8.76 -2.90 13.07
N VAL A 28 -8.03 -3.79 12.41
CA VAL A 28 -6.74 -3.44 11.79
C VAL A 28 -6.94 -2.41 10.67
N SER A 29 -7.99 -2.57 9.86
CA SER A 29 -8.34 -1.59 8.83
C SER A 29 -8.64 -0.22 9.43
N LEU A 30 -9.38 -0.15 10.55
CA LEU A 30 -9.63 1.11 11.25
C LEU A 30 -8.32 1.81 11.64
N ILE A 31 -7.42 1.08 12.31
CA ILE A 31 -6.15 1.63 12.81
C ILE A 31 -5.27 2.10 11.65
N LEU A 32 -5.11 1.30 10.61
CA LEU A 32 -4.26 1.63 9.47
C LEU A 32 -4.83 2.80 8.65
N ARG A 33 -6.15 2.84 8.43
CA ARG A 33 -6.81 3.96 7.72
C ARG A 33 -6.73 5.26 8.53
N LEU A 34 -6.86 5.20 9.85
CA LEU A 34 -6.64 6.37 10.72
C LEU A 34 -5.19 6.83 10.69
N SER A 35 -4.25 5.89 10.78
CA SER A 35 -2.82 6.20 10.77
C SER A 35 -2.40 6.82 9.45
N SER A 36 -2.79 6.23 8.31
CA SER A 36 -2.48 6.78 6.99
C SER A 36 -3.14 8.14 6.77
N LYS A 37 -4.37 8.34 7.24
CA LYS A 37 -5.02 9.66 7.17
C LYS A 37 -4.29 10.71 7.99
N ILE A 38 -3.88 10.41 9.24
CA ILE A 38 -3.11 11.32 10.09
C ILE A 38 -1.79 11.68 9.40
N VAL A 39 -1.03 10.68 8.92
CA VAL A 39 0.24 10.92 8.24
C VAL A 39 0.03 11.77 6.99
N ALA A 40 -0.97 11.47 6.16
CA ALA A 40 -1.26 12.24 4.95
C ALA A 40 -1.61 13.70 5.27
N ASP A 41 -2.34 13.96 6.36
CA ASP A 41 -2.76 15.30 6.76
C ASP A 41 -1.61 16.16 7.28
N PHE A 42 -0.75 15.59 8.13
CA PHE A 42 0.31 16.36 8.77
C PHE A 42 1.59 16.45 7.93
N THR A 43 1.85 15.47 7.05
CA THR A 43 3.12 15.39 6.30
C THR A 43 2.97 15.63 4.81
N GLY A 44 1.74 15.52 4.26
CA GLY A 44 1.54 15.53 2.81
C GLY A 44 2.26 14.39 2.10
N CYS A 45 2.49 13.24 2.77
CA CYS A 45 3.25 12.12 2.20
C CYS A 45 2.62 11.61 0.89
N MET A 46 3.31 11.86 -0.22
CA MET A 46 2.85 11.56 -1.58
C MET A 46 2.56 10.08 -1.83
N GLN A 47 3.21 9.17 -1.10
CA GLN A 47 2.98 7.73 -1.23
C GLN A 47 1.54 7.34 -0.84
N LEU A 48 0.93 8.08 0.09
CA LEU A 48 -0.43 7.81 0.59
C LEU A 48 -1.54 8.28 -0.36
N ARG A 49 -1.16 8.91 -1.49
CA ARG A 49 -2.05 9.21 -2.62
C ARG A 49 -2.63 7.94 -3.27
N HIS A 50 -1.97 6.79 -3.09
CA HIS A 50 -2.36 5.54 -3.72
C HIS A 50 -3.85 5.18 -3.49
N PRO A 51 -4.57 4.61 -4.48
CA PRO A 51 -5.98 4.23 -4.35
C PRO A 51 -6.29 3.37 -3.10
N SER A 52 -5.39 2.44 -2.76
CA SER A 52 -5.52 1.60 -1.57
C SER A 52 -5.35 2.34 -0.23
N GLU A 53 -4.90 3.60 -0.25
CA GLU A 53 -4.67 4.45 0.93
C GLU A 53 -5.74 5.55 1.03
N VAL A 54 -5.36 6.81 0.83
CA VAL A 54 -6.26 7.96 0.89
C VAL A 54 -7.01 8.14 -0.43
N GLY A 55 -6.36 7.82 -1.55
CA GLY A 55 -6.87 8.02 -2.91
C GLY A 55 -6.48 9.39 -3.48
N GLY A 56 -6.36 9.46 -4.81
CA GLY A 56 -5.82 10.60 -5.54
C GLY A 56 -6.57 11.90 -5.29
N LEU A 57 -7.85 11.95 -5.68
CA LEU A 57 -8.65 13.17 -5.56
C LEU A 57 -8.72 13.67 -4.11
N TYR A 58 -8.96 12.76 -3.17
CA TYR A 58 -9.05 13.11 -1.75
C TYR A 58 -7.72 13.69 -1.24
N PHE A 59 -6.59 13.06 -1.58
CA PHE A 59 -5.26 13.56 -1.24
C PHE A 59 -5.02 14.97 -1.79
N THR A 60 -5.36 15.22 -3.06
CA THR A 60 -5.17 16.53 -3.69
C THR A 60 -6.03 17.60 -3.04
N LEU A 61 -7.30 17.32 -2.74
CA LEU A 61 -8.17 18.27 -2.03
C LEU A 61 -7.67 18.55 -0.61
N ASN A 62 -7.14 17.53 0.07
CA ASN A 62 -6.63 17.65 1.43
C ASN A 62 -5.46 18.65 1.55
N LEU A 63 -4.70 18.89 0.48
CA LEU A 63 -3.66 19.92 0.44
C LEU A 63 -4.23 21.34 0.61
N PHE A 64 -5.44 21.59 0.10
CA PHE A 64 -6.05 22.92 0.07
C PHE A 64 -7.04 23.18 1.21
N ILE A 65 -7.66 22.13 1.77
CA ILE A 65 -8.67 22.27 2.82
C ILE A 65 -8.21 23.14 4.01
N PRO A 66 -6.99 22.99 4.56
CA PRO A 66 -6.57 23.81 5.71
C PRO A 66 -6.56 25.31 5.43
N LEU A 67 -6.08 25.72 4.24
CA LEU A 67 -6.04 27.13 3.83
C LEU A 67 -7.44 27.67 3.55
N ILE A 68 -8.28 26.87 2.88
CA ILE A 68 -9.68 27.26 2.60
C ILE A 68 -10.46 27.41 3.91
N ALA A 69 -10.32 26.47 4.84
CA ALA A 69 -11.00 26.52 6.13
C ALA A 69 -10.57 27.74 6.95
N LEU A 70 -9.27 28.02 7.02
CA LEU A 70 -8.73 29.16 7.77
C LEU A 70 -9.17 30.50 7.14
N SER A 71 -9.13 30.61 5.82
CA SER A 71 -9.63 31.79 5.09
C SER A 71 -11.14 32.00 5.30
N GLY A 72 -11.92 30.92 5.32
CA GLY A 72 -13.37 30.97 5.58
C GLY A 72 -13.70 31.47 6.99
N ILE A 73 -12.99 30.98 8.02
CA ILE A 73 -13.17 31.43 9.41
C ILE A 73 -12.94 32.94 9.54
N LEU A 74 -11.91 33.45 8.88
CA LEU A 74 -11.54 34.86 8.90
C LEU A 74 -12.55 35.74 8.17
N SER A 75 -12.98 35.29 6.99
CA SER A 75 -13.97 35.98 6.15
C SER A 75 -15.35 36.08 6.83
N LEU A 76 -15.73 35.05 7.59
CA LEU A 76 -16.96 35.05 8.40
C LEU A 76 -16.85 35.89 9.67
N GLY A 77 -15.66 36.42 9.98
CA GLY A 77 -15.43 37.26 11.16
C GLY A 77 -15.48 36.51 12.49
N LEU A 78 -15.37 35.18 12.50
CA LEU A 78 -15.52 34.36 13.71
C LEU A 78 -14.42 34.59 14.76
N LEU A 79 -13.36 35.31 14.41
CA LEU A 79 -12.24 35.64 15.30
C LEU A 79 -12.15 37.14 15.60
N LYS A 80 -13.09 37.97 15.12
CA LYS A 80 -13.03 39.44 15.26
C LYS A 80 -13.16 39.90 16.72
N ASP A 81 -13.92 39.17 17.52
CA ASP A 81 -14.12 39.51 18.94
C ASP A 81 -12.96 39.03 19.82
N GLU A 82 -12.15 38.08 19.33
CA GLU A 82 -11.05 37.42 20.07
C GLU A 82 -9.67 38.00 19.71
N LEU A 83 -9.51 38.49 18.48
CA LEU A 83 -8.24 38.95 17.94
C LEU A 83 -8.24 40.46 17.67
N SER A 84 -7.10 41.08 17.89
CA SER A 84 -6.90 42.48 17.48
C SER A 84 -6.91 42.62 15.95
N GLU A 85 -7.31 43.78 15.44
CA GLU A 85 -7.26 44.12 14.01
C GLU A 85 -5.85 43.90 13.40
N SER A 86 -4.79 44.17 14.17
CA SER A 86 -3.42 43.91 13.74
C SER A 86 -3.14 42.41 13.58
N SER A 87 -3.60 41.58 14.52
CA SER A 87 -3.45 40.12 14.44
C SER A 87 -4.22 39.52 13.26
N ILE A 88 -5.40 40.06 12.96
CA ILE A 88 -6.22 39.68 11.80
C ILE A 88 -5.47 39.99 10.50
N GLY A 89 -4.96 41.21 10.34
CA GLY A 89 -4.20 41.59 9.14
C GLY A 89 -2.92 40.77 8.94
N LEU A 90 -2.23 40.39 10.03
CA LEU A 90 -1.09 39.46 9.96
C LEU A 90 -1.51 38.07 9.50
N LEU A 91 -2.65 37.56 9.99
CA LEU A 91 -3.17 36.26 9.61
C LEU A 91 -3.60 36.24 8.13
N GLU A 92 -4.28 37.29 7.64
CA GLU A 92 -4.63 37.44 6.22
C GLU A 92 -3.38 37.40 5.34
N THR A 93 -2.36 38.17 5.72
CA THR A 93 -1.08 38.22 5.00
C THR A 93 -0.40 36.86 4.99
N LEU A 94 -0.38 36.15 6.13
CA LEU A 94 0.21 34.83 6.25
C LEU A 94 -0.52 33.80 5.38
N ILE A 95 -1.86 33.79 5.40
CA ILE A 95 -2.67 32.91 4.55
C ILE A 95 -2.40 33.18 3.07
N LEU A 96 -2.29 34.44 2.67
CA LEU A 96 -2.02 34.82 1.29
C LEU A 96 -0.63 34.34 0.85
N VAL A 97 0.40 34.55 1.66
CA VAL A 97 1.77 34.11 1.36
C VAL A 97 1.86 32.58 1.31
N LEU A 98 1.33 31.89 2.31
CA LEU A 98 1.33 30.42 2.34
C LEU A 98 0.49 29.83 1.20
N GLY A 99 -0.69 30.39 0.94
CA GLY A 99 -1.57 29.92 -0.13
C GLY A 99 -0.97 30.12 -1.52
N THR A 100 -0.39 31.29 -1.80
CA THR A 100 0.32 31.53 -3.07
C THR A 100 1.53 30.62 -3.21
N SER A 101 2.32 30.44 -2.14
CA SER A 101 3.46 29.51 -2.17
C SER A 101 3.03 28.07 -2.44
N LEU A 102 1.93 27.60 -1.83
CA LEU A 102 1.39 26.26 -2.07
C LEU A 102 0.95 26.10 -3.52
N ILE A 103 0.23 27.08 -4.08
CA ILE A 103 -0.22 27.05 -5.48
C ILE A 103 0.98 26.98 -6.43
N VAL A 104 2.03 27.77 -6.17
CA VAL A 104 3.27 27.73 -6.96
C VAL A 104 3.94 26.36 -6.85
N LEU A 105 4.08 25.81 -5.64
CA LEU A 105 4.70 24.49 -5.43
C LEU A 105 3.89 23.36 -6.09
N VAL A 106 2.56 23.37 -5.95
CA VAL A 106 1.68 22.39 -6.61
C VAL A 106 1.76 22.54 -8.13
N GLY A 107 1.72 23.78 -8.65
CA GLY A 107 1.87 24.05 -10.08
C GLY A 107 3.20 23.52 -10.63
N MET A 108 4.31 23.86 -9.98
CA MET A 108 5.64 23.36 -10.34
C MET A 108 5.71 21.83 -10.25
N PHE A 109 5.13 21.23 -9.22
CA PHE A 109 5.06 19.78 -9.08
C PHE A 109 4.33 19.12 -10.27
N PHE A 110 3.17 19.65 -10.68
CA PHE A 110 2.44 19.13 -11.84
C PHE A 110 3.16 19.39 -13.17
N LEU A 111 3.98 20.44 -13.27
CA LEU A 111 4.83 20.66 -14.45
C LEU A 111 6.00 19.66 -14.52
N LEU A 112 6.55 19.25 -13.37
CA LEU A 112 7.69 18.35 -13.27
C LEU A 112 7.31 16.86 -13.37
N ILE A 113 6.10 16.48 -12.96
CA ILE A 113 5.65 15.10 -13.04
C ILE A 113 5.33 14.70 -14.48
N ASP A 114 5.63 13.43 -14.78
CA ASP A 114 5.22 12.75 -15.99
C ASP A 114 3.71 12.96 -16.26
N GLY A 115 3.42 13.40 -17.48
CA GLY A 115 2.08 13.75 -17.95
C GLY A 115 1.09 12.60 -17.81
N ASP A 116 1.56 11.37 -18.02
CA ASP A 116 0.73 10.17 -18.00
C ASP A 116 0.24 9.86 -16.57
N TYR A 117 0.87 10.41 -15.53
CA TYR A 117 0.46 10.17 -14.15
C TYR A 117 -0.36 11.31 -13.54
N ARG A 118 -0.53 12.45 -14.23
CA ARG A 118 -1.25 13.61 -13.68
C ARG A 118 -2.70 13.28 -13.34
N TYR A 119 -3.37 12.47 -14.17
CA TYR A 119 -4.75 12.06 -13.93
C TYR A 119 -4.91 11.28 -12.61
N THR A 120 -3.85 10.61 -12.13
CA THR A 120 -3.88 9.82 -10.90
C THR A 120 -4.06 10.67 -9.63
N PHE A 121 -3.89 11.98 -9.72
CA PHE A 121 -4.17 12.95 -8.65
C PHE A 121 -5.64 13.36 -8.56
N PHE A 122 -6.38 13.18 -9.65
CA PHE A 122 -7.80 13.50 -9.73
C PHE A 122 -8.67 12.24 -9.86
N SER A 123 -8.02 11.07 -9.92
CA SER A 123 -8.70 9.78 -9.94
C SER A 123 -9.47 9.55 -8.64
N THR A 124 -10.68 9.03 -8.82
CA THR A 124 -11.55 8.55 -7.74
C THR A 124 -11.51 7.02 -7.65
N GLU A 125 -10.60 6.33 -8.34
CA GLU A 125 -10.47 4.87 -8.28
C GLU A 125 -10.25 4.37 -6.83
N THR A 126 -10.96 3.31 -6.42
CA THR A 126 -10.72 2.63 -5.13
C THR A 126 -9.59 1.60 -5.22
N GLY A 127 -9.07 1.16 -4.07
CA GLY A 127 -8.14 0.03 -4.02
C GLY A 127 -8.69 -1.21 -4.71
N ASP A 128 -9.93 -1.58 -4.41
CA ASP A 128 -10.59 -2.74 -5.04
C ASP A 128 -10.73 -2.57 -6.57
N GLN A 129 -11.11 -1.38 -7.05
CA GLN A 129 -11.25 -1.10 -8.48
C GLN A 129 -9.90 -1.22 -9.19
N MET A 130 -8.85 -0.68 -8.58
CA MET A 130 -7.50 -0.76 -9.09
C MET A 130 -7.03 -2.22 -9.17
N ASN A 131 -7.23 -3.00 -8.11
CA ASN A 131 -6.86 -4.42 -8.07
C ASN A 131 -7.60 -5.23 -9.13
N ARG A 132 -8.90 -4.96 -9.33
CA ARG A 132 -9.66 -5.57 -10.42
C ARG A 132 -9.10 -5.24 -11.79
N ARG A 133 -8.80 -3.97 -12.06
CA ARG A 133 -8.21 -3.54 -13.33
C ARG A 133 -6.86 -4.21 -13.57
N ILE A 134 -5.98 -4.19 -12.57
CA ILE A 134 -4.65 -4.79 -12.62
C ILE A 134 -4.73 -6.29 -12.95
N PHE A 135 -5.67 -7.02 -12.33
CA PHE A 135 -5.86 -8.44 -12.63
C PHE A 135 -6.37 -8.69 -14.07
N LEU A 136 -7.34 -7.90 -14.52
CA LEU A 136 -7.96 -8.08 -15.83
C LEU A 136 -7.00 -7.75 -16.98
N ASP A 137 -6.23 -6.67 -16.82
CA ASP A 137 -5.34 -6.15 -17.87
C ASP A 137 -3.90 -6.71 -17.75
N GLY A 138 -3.55 -7.31 -16.62
CA GLY A 138 -2.22 -7.80 -16.32
C GLY A 138 -1.88 -9.16 -16.93
N ASP A 139 -0.59 -9.43 -17.04
CA ASP A 139 -0.05 -10.75 -17.32
C ASP A 139 -0.14 -11.67 -16.09
N ASP A 140 0.23 -12.95 -16.25
CA ASP A 140 0.15 -13.94 -15.16
C ASP A 140 1.01 -13.56 -13.93
N THR A 141 2.12 -12.85 -14.14
CA THR A 141 2.98 -12.39 -13.03
C THR A 141 2.23 -11.38 -12.17
N VAL A 142 1.57 -10.42 -12.82
CA VAL A 142 0.78 -9.39 -12.14
C VAL A 142 -0.49 -9.98 -11.53
N ARG A 143 -1.15 -10.91 -12.23
CA ARG A 143 -2.33 -11.62 -11.73
C ARG A 143 -2.04 -12.41 -10.46
N ALA A 144 -0.86 -12.99 -10.34
CA ALA A 144 -0.45 -13.74 -9.15
C ALA A 144 -0.44 -12.89 -7.86
N GLU A 145 -0.28 -11.56 -7.98
CA GLU A 145 -0.32 -10.66 -6.82
C GLU A 145 -1.71 -10.55 -6.19
N VAL A 146 -2.78 -11.04 -6.85
CA VAL A 146 -4.16 -10.98 -6.35
C VAL A 146 -4.32 -11.57 -4.95
N PHE A 147 -3.59 -12.64 -4.63
CA PHE A 147 -3.62 -13.29 -3.31
C PHE A 147 -2.80 -12.57 -2.24
N GLY A 148 -2.01 -11.56 -2.63
CA GLY A 148 -1.40 -10.62 -1.70
C GLY A 148 -2.40 -9.62 -1.09
N PHE A 149 -3.62 -9.56 -1.65
CA PHE A 149 -4.67 -8.65 -1.22
C PHE A 149 -5.78 -9.36 -0.44
N ASN A 150 -6.45 -8.59 0.42
CA ASN A 150 -7.66 -9.05 1.10
C ASN A 150 -8.71 -9.53 0.09
N GLU A 151 -9.35 -10.65 0.39
CA GLU A 151 -10.38 -11.26 -0.46
C GLU A 151 -11.52 -10.30 -0.80
N ALA A 152 -11.84 -9.35 0.09
CA ALA A 152 -12.82 -8.31 -0.19
C ALA A 152 -12.49 -7.48 -1.46
N HIS A 153 -11.21 -7.30 -1.79
CA HIS A 153 -10.75 -6.46 -2.91
C HIS A 153 -11.02 -7.12 -4.27
N TRP A 154 -10.92 -8.45 -4.33
CA TRP A 154 -11.07 -9.22 -5.56
C TRP A 154 -12.30 -10.14 -5.57
N SER A 155 -13.09 -10.19 -4.49
CA SER A 155 -14.34 -10.96 -4.42
C SER A 155 -15.29 -10.70 -5.59
N PRO A 156 -15.43 -9.46 -6.14
CA PRO A 156 -16.30 -9.23 -7.30
C PRO A 156 -15.79 -9.85 -8.61
N ILE A 157 -14.52 -10.26 -8.68
CA ILE A 157 -13.93 -10.94 -9.84
C ILE A 157 -13.49 -12.37 -9.50
N ARG A 158 -13.99 -12.93 -8.38
CA ARG A 158 -13.63 -14.28 -7.90
C ARG A 158 -13.70 -15.33 -8.99
N GLU A 159 -14.80 -15.39 -9.73
CA GLU A 159 -15.00 -16.37 -10.80
C GLU A 159 -13.88 -16.31 -11.85
N LYS A 160 -13.44 -15.10 -12.22
CA LYS A 160 -12.33 -14.92 -13.17
C LYS A 160 -10.97 -15.35 -12.58
N VAL A 161 -10.78 -15.18 -11.27
CA VAL A 161 -9.59 -15.67 -10.57
C VAL A 161 -9.60 -17.19 -10.53
N GLU A 162 -10.75 -17.81 -10.25
CA GLU A 162 -10.93 -19.26 -10.24
C GLU A 162 -10.70 -19.88 -11.62
N ASP A 163 -11.27 -19.28 -12.68
CA ASP A 163 -11.06 -19.71 -14.06
C ASP A 163 -9.58 -19.62 -14.47
N TRP A 164 -8.91 -18.53 -14.10
CA TRP A 164 -7.49 -18.32 -14.38
C TRP A 164 -6.62 -19.36 -13.67
N ILE A 165 -6.87 -19.62 -12.38
CA ILE A 165 -6.18 -20.66 -11.63
C ILE A 165 -6.46 -22.04 -12.23
N GLY A 166 -7.72 -22.37 -12.49
CA GLY A 166 -8.12 -23.67 -13.00
C GLY A 166 -7.56 -23.98 -14.38
N GLY A 167 -7.49 -22.97 -15.26
CA GLY A 167 -6.96 -23.10 -16.61
C GLY A 167 -5.43 -23.07 -16.69
N GLY A 168 -4.76 -22.32 -15.81
CA GLY A 168 -3.33 -22.08 -15.87
C GLY A 168 -2.46 -23.05 -15.06
N TRP A 169 -2.99 -23.63 -13.98
CA TRP A 169 -2.19 -24.35 -12.97
C TRP A 169 -1.28 -25.44 -13.55
N HIS A 170 -1.81 -26.26 -14.46
CA HIS A 170 -1.06 -27.35 -15.09
C HIS A 170 0.13 -26.83 -15.89
N TYR A 171 -0.05 -25.75 -16.66
CA TYR A 171 1.01 -25.14 -17.45
C TYR A 171 2.12 -24.58 -16.56
N TRP A 172 1.76 -23.90 -15.45
CA TRP A 172 2.74 -23.33 -14.54
C TRP A 172 3.52 -24.39 -13.73
N GLU A 173 2.95 -25.58 -13.50
CA GLU A 173 3.70 -26.70 -12.91
C GLU A 173 4.76 -27.28 -13.85
N GLU A 174 4.50 -27.27 -15.15
CA GLU A 174 5.44 -27.71 -16.19
C GLU A 174 6.51 -26.66 -16.47
N GLU A 175 6.08 -25.42 -16.75
CA GLU A 175 6.97 -24.31 -17.13
C GLU A 175 7.75 -23.73 -15.95
N LYS A 176 7.22 -23.84 -14.72
CA LYS A 176 7.78 -23.30 -13.48
C LYS A 176 8.25 -21.84 -13.60
N PRO A 177 7.34 -20.90 -13.92
CA PRO A 177 7.69 -19.50 -14.02
C PRO A 177 8.16 -18.94 -12.67
N GLU A 178 9.03 -17.91 -12.68
CA GLU A 178 9.70 -17.39 -11.48
C GLU A 178 8.74 -16.94 -10.36
N TRP A 179 7.53 -16.50 -10.72
CA TRP A 179 6.52 -16.05 -9.77
C TRP A 179 5.75 -17.21 -9.12
N PHE A 180 5.71 -18.40 -9.73
CA PHE A 180 4.97 -19.57 -9.28
C PHE A 180 5.74 -20.36 -8.20
N THR A 181 6.00 -19.67 -7.09
CA THR A 181 6.76 -20.16 -5.94
C THR A 181 5.89 -20.95 -4.97
N ASP A 182 6.51 -21.70 -4.06
CA ASP A 182 5.78 -22.38 -2.96
C ASP A 182 5.02 -21.39 -2.07
N ALA A 183 5.54 -20.16 -1.92
CA ALA A 183 4.85 -19.09 -1.20
C ALA A 183 3.56 -18.64 -1.91
N PHE A 184 3.57 -18.54 -3.24
CA PHE A 184 2.37 -18.29 -4.02
C PHE A 184 1.37 -19.43 -3.85
N LYS A 185 1.79 -20.68 -4.05
CA LYS A 185 0.92 -21.85 -3.89
C LYS A 185 0.25 -21.91 -2.51
N ALA A 186 1.00 -21.58 -1.45
CA ALA A 186 0.48 -21.52 -0.09
C ALA A 186 -0.49 -20.35 0.17
N SER A 187 -0.46 -19.30 -0.65
CA SER A 187 -1.40 -18.18 -0.57
C SER A 187 -2.74 -18.44 -1.27
N VAL A 188 -2.78 -19.40 -2.20
CA VAL A 188 -3.99 -19.78 -2.93
C VAL A 188 -4.88 -20.63 -2.00
N PRO A 189 -6.18 -20.28 -1.84
CA PRO A 189 -7.09 -21.09 -1.05
C PRO A 189 -7.22 -22.51 -1.59
N GLU A 190 -7.24 -23.51 -0.71
CA GLU A 190 -7.26 -24.93 -1.10
C GLU A 190 -8.43 -25.27 -2.04
N TYR A 191 -9.60 -24.64 -1.87
CA TYR A 191 -10.75 -24.90 -2.72
C TYR A 191 -10.55 -24.48 -4.19
N MET A 192 -9.63 -23.54 -4.47
CA MET A 192 -9.32 -23.08 -5.83
C MET A 192 -8.29 -23.96 -6.53
N ILE A 193 -7.53 -24.77 -5.79
CA ILE A 193 -6.48 -25.63 -6.38
C ILE A 193 -7.15 -26.79 -7.12
N PRO A 194 -6.73 -27.12 -8.36
CA PRO A 194 -7.28 -28.26 -9.09
C PRO A 194 -7.17 -29.58 -8.31
N GLU A 195 -8.26 -30.34 -8.25
CA GLU A 195 -8.41 -31.56 -7.44
C GLU A 195 -7.35 -32.64 -7.75
N LYS A 196 -6.88 -32.68 -9.01
CA LYS A 196 -5.83 -33.61 -9.46
C LYS A 196 -4.50 -33.36 -8.75
N GLU A 197 -4.20 -32.11 -8.42
CA GLU A 197 -2.94 -31.73 -7.76
C GLU A 197 -3.02 -31.83 -6.25
N LYS A 198 -4.21 -31.66 -5.63
CA LYS A 198 -4.42 -31.95 -4.21
C LYS A 198 -4.05 -33.39 -3.84
N ARG A 199 -4.32 -34.33 -4.75
CA ARG A 199 -4.01 -35.76 -4.57
C ARG A 199 -2.52 -36.08 -4.75
N ARG A 200 -1.79 -35.29 -5.54
CA ARG A 200 -0.34 -35.43 -5.73
C ARG A 200 0.48 -34.89 -4.55
N GLY A 201 -0.03 -33.87 -3.86
CA GLY A 201 0.61 -33.25 -2.69
C GLY A 201 0.26 -33.86 -1.33
N GLY A 202 -0.38 -35.04 -1.28
CA GLY A 202 -1.03 -35.59 -0.09
C GLY A 202 -0.18 -35.69 1.19
N VAL A 203 -0.19 -34.61 1.98
CA VAL A 203 -0.36 -34.71 3.43
C VAL A 203 -1.83 -34.38 3.70
N LEU A 204 -2.62 -35.41 3.97
CA LEU A 204 -4.00 -35.29 4.42
C LEU A 204 -4.03 -34.54 5.76
N ILE A 205 -4.58 -33.31 5.77
CA ILE A 205 -5.20 -32.78 6.98
C ILE A 205 -6.70 -32.85 6.75
N SER A 206 -7.29 -34.03 6.98
CA SER A 206 -8.74 -34.16 7.08
C SER A 206 -9.21 -33.58 8.41
N PRO A 207 -10.29 -32.77 8.44
CA PRO A 207 -10.95 -32.42 9.68
C PRO A 207 -11.87 -33.58 10.06
N THR A 208 -11.45 -34.42 11.01
CA THR A 208 -12.37 -35.35 11.68
C THR A 208 -12.22 -35.22 13.19
N THR A 209 -13.34 -34.83 13.79
CA THR A 209 -13.85 -35.25 15.10
C THR A 209 -13.02 -34.95 16.35
N LYS A 210 -13.56 -34.03 17.15
CA LYS A 210 -13.40 -33.97 18.60
C LYS A 210 -13.80 -35.33 19.21
N GLU A 211 -12.92 -35.98 19.99
CA GLU A 211 -13.15 -36.47 21.37
C GLU A 211 -12.04 -37.42 21.88
N SER A 212 -11.74 -37.28 23.18
CA SER A 212 -10.92 -38.09 24.11
C SER A 212 -9.38 -38.08 23.91
N GLU A 213 -8.63 -37.36 24.77
CA GLU A 213 -8.00 -37.79 26.05
C GLU A 213 -6.82 -38.75 25.86
N ALA A 214 -5.58 -38.25 25.96
CA ALA A 214 -4.61 -38.42 27.07
C ALA A 214 -3.44 -39.30 26.53
N GLU A 215 -2.14 -39.09 26.71
CA GLU A 215 -1.30 -38.43 27.71
C GLU A 215 0.14 -38.32 27.13
N SER A 216 0.98 -37.44 27.72
CA SER A 216 2.46 -37.47 27.73
C SER A 216 3.20 -37.27 26.39
N SER A 217 4.12 -36.32 26.19
CA SER A 217 5.17 -35.82 27.07
C SER A 217 5.58 -34.40 26.69
N VAL A 218 5.72 -33.55 27.70
CA VAL A 218 6.24 -32.19 27.60
C VAL A 218 7.75 -32.22 27.34
N VAL A 219 8.17 -31.78 26.14
CA VAL A 219 9.52 -31.27 25.92
C VAL A 219 9.38 -29.84 25.40
N VAL A 220 9.70 -28.90 26.28
CA VAL A 220 9.77 -27.47 26.01
C VAL A 220 10.94 -27.22 25.06
N VAL A 221 10.64 -27.02 23.77
CA VAL A 221 11.57 -26.35 22.84
C VAL A 221 10.97 -24.99 22.51
N SER A 222 11.46 -23.97 23.22
CA SER A 222 11.13 -22.57 23.00
C SER A 222 11.64 -22.10 21.62
N LYS A 223 10.87 -22.33 20.56
CA LYS A 223 11.12 -21.68 19.26
C LYS A 223 10.35 -20.37 19.22
N ARG A 224 11.07 -19.30 19.56
CA ARG A 224 10.68 -17.89 19.48
C ARG A 224 10.00 -17.63 18.11
N ARG A 225 8.66 -17.56 18.07
CA ARG A 225 7.90 -17.06 16.92
C ARG A 225 8.28 -15.59 16.71
N ARG A 226 9.26 -15.32 15.85
CA ARG A 226 9.39 -13.99 15.23
C ARG A 226 8.28 -13.91 14.18
N SER A 227 7.36 -12.97 14.34
CA SER A 227 6.22 -12.75 13.45
C SER A 227 6.64 -12.71 11.98
N SER A 228 6.13 -13.65 11.20
CA SER A 228 6.32 -13.77 9.75
C SER A 228 5.93 -12.50 8.97
N ALA A 229 5.10 -11.64 9.57
CA ALA A 229 4.69 -10.35 9.00
C ALA A 229 5.84 -9.32 8.88
N VAL A 230 6.87 -9.39 9.75
CA VAL A 230 8.01 -8.46 9.70
C VAL A 230 9.02 -8.86 8.61
N LEU A 231 9.09 -10.15 8.27
CA LEU A 231 9.95 -10.65 7.18
C LEU A 231 9.34 -10.33 5.81
N MET A 232 8.03 -10.50 5.63
CA MET A 232 7.34 -10.20 4.37
C MET A 232 7.35 -8.70 4.02
N ALA A 233 7.33 -7.81 5.02
CA ALA A 233 7.47 -6.37 4.81
C ALA A 233 8.89 -5.98 4.37
N GLY A 234 9.92 -6.72 4.81
CA GLY A 234 11.32 -6.51 4.40
C GLY A 234 11.56 -6.93 2.95
N ASP A 235 11.07 -8.11 2.56
CA ASP A 235 11.22 -8.65 1.19
C ASP A 235 10.48 -7.81 0.14
N GLY A 236 9.33 -7.24 0.49
CA GLY A 236 8.60 -6.31 -0.38
C GLY A 236 9.36 -5.03 -0.66
N ILE A 237 10.08 -4.50 0.34
CA ILE A 237 10.90 -3.29 0.19
C ILE A 237 12.17 -3.59 -0.63
N GLU A 238 12.81 -4.74 -0.43
CA GLU A 238 13.98 -5.14 -1.23
C GLU A 238 13.63 -5.36 -2.72
N LYS A 239 12.47 -5.97 -3.02
CA LYS A 239 11.98 -6.13 -4.40
C LYS A 239 11.70 -4.78 -5.08
N LEU A 240 11.14 -3.81 -4.35
CA LEU A 240 10.88 -2.45 -4.88
C LEU A 240 12.19 -1.68 -5.13
N VAL A 241 13.21 -1.86 -4.30
CA VAL A 241 14.54 -1.27 -4.50
C VAL A 241 15.29 -1.92 -5.67
N SER A 242 15.18 -3.23 -5.84
CA SER A 242 15.76 -3.97 -6.97
C SER A 242 15.13 -3.54 -8.32
N ARG A 243 13.81 -3.31 -8.34
CA ARG A 243 13.06 -2.85 -9.53
C ARG A 243 13.54 -1.46 -10.00
N LYS A 244 13.87 -0.54 -9.08
CA LYS A 244 14.46 0.77 -9.44
C LYS A 244 15.86 0.64 -10.07
N LYS A 245 16.65 -0.35 -9.66
CA LYS A 245 18.02 -0.59 -10.18
C LYS A 245 18.01 -1.20 -11.58
N SER A 246 17.00 -2.01 -11.89
CA SER A 246 16.74 -2.58 -13.22
C SER A 246 16.27 -1.49 -14.21
N ILE A 247 15.35 -0.62 -13.79
CA ILE A 247 14.82 0.47 -14.65
C ILE A 247 15.92 1.49 -15.00
N ALA A 248 16.85 1.77 -14.08
CA ALA A 248 18.00 2.65 -14.35
C ALA A 248 19.00 2.08 -15.36
N LYS A 249 18.97 0.76 -15.64
CA LYS A 249 19.92 0.07 -16.52
C LYS A 249 19.42 -0.08 -17.97
N VAL A 250 18.15 0.27 -18.24
CA VAL A 250 17.46 0.01 -19.53
C VAL A 250 17.12 1.31 -20.30
N ALA A 251 17.50 2.49 -19.80
CA ALA A 251 17.35 3.73 -20.56
C ALA A 251 18.33 3.76 -21.78
N PRO A 252 17.87 4.08 -23.00
CA PRO A 252 18.72 4.08 -24.18
C PRO A 252 19.71 5.24 -24.18
N ALA A 253 20.90 4.96 -24.70
CA ALA A 253 21.93 5.93 -25.00
C ALA A 253 21.43 6.95 -26.05
N GLY A 254 21.45 8.23 -25.71
CA GLY A 254 21.05 9.33 -26.59
C GLY A 254 21.58 10.68 -26.10
N GLY A 255 22.86 10.91 -26.37
CA GLY A 255 23.62 12.17 -26.49
C GLY A 255 23.16 13.47 -25.80
N GLY A 256 24.06 14.02 -24.97
CA GLY A 256 24.27 15.48 -24.92
C GLY A 256 24.50 16.13 -23.55
N GLY A 257 25.73 16.02 -23.03
CA GLY A 257 26.44 17.12 -22.32
C GLY A 257 25.95 17.59 -20.95
N GLY A 258 26.70 17.23 -19.90
CA GLY A 258 26.67 17.92 -18.59
C GLY A 258 27.03 17.01 -17.42
N GLU A 259 28.31 16.86 -17.11
CA GLU A 259 28.78 16.14 -15.92
C GLU A 259 28.29 16.81 -14.63
N ALA A 260 27.39 16.14 -13.92
CA ALA A 260 27.19 16.34 -12.49
C ALA A 260 27.45 15.00 -11.78
N LYS A 261 28.63 14.88 -11.17
CA LYS A 261 29.01 13.74 -10.32
C LYS A 261 28.03 13.64 -9.14
N ALA A 262 27.05 12.75 -9.25
CA ALA A 262 26.29 12.29 -8.10
C ALA A 262 27.21 11.46 -7.20
N LYS A 263 27.39 11.86 -5.94
CA LYS A 263 28.03 11.03 -4.91
C LYS A 263 27.21 9.77 -4.75
N GLU A 264 27.74 8.65 -5.25
CA GLU A 264 27.18 7.32 -5.08
C GLU A 264 27.21 6.99 -3.57
N VAL A 265 26.04 6.95 -2.94
CA VAL A 265 25.91 6.54 -1.55
C VAL A 265 26.12 5.03 -1.52
N ASP A 266 27.21 4.58 -0.91
CA ASP A 266 27.52 3.15 -0.76
C ASP A 266 26.48 2.49 0.14
N VAL A 267 25.53 1.81 -0.50
CA VAL A 267 24.44 1.09 0.14
C VAL A 267 24.98 0.02 1.11
N ASN A 268 26.19 -0.52 0.87
CA ASN A 268 26.80 -1.48 1.79
C ASN A 268 27.25 -0.83 3.09
N GLU A 269 27.65 0.45 3.05
CA GLU A 269 27.99 1.22 4.25
C GLU A 269 26.74 1.52 5.08
N PHE A 270 25.64 1.93 4.43
CA PHE A 270 24.35 2.17 5.10
C PHE A 270 23.77 0.90 5.74
N VAL A 271 23.81 -0.23 5.04
CA VAL A 271 23.35 -1.52 5.58
C VAL A 271 24.22 -1.99 6.74
N ARG A 272 25.55 -1.77 6.68
CA ARG A 272 26.44 -2.04 7.82
C ARG A 272 26.12 -1.15 9.02
N GLU A 273 25.82 0.13 8.80
CA GLU A 273 25.49 1.08 9.88
C GLU A 273 24.19 0.72 10.59
N VAL A 274 23.16 0.30 9.83
CA VAL A 274 21.88 -0.17 10.39
C VAL A 274 22.06 -1.48 11.16
N LYS A 275 22.90 -2.41 10.68
CA LYS A 275 23.24 -3.65 11.41
C LYS A 275 24.02 -3.37 12.69
N ARG A 276 24.90 -2.35 12.68
CA ARG A 276 25.69 -1.93 13.84
C ARG A 276 24.77 -1.33 14.93
N ARG A 277 23.80 -0.49 14.54
CA ARG A 277 22.83 0.12 15.47
C ARG A 277 21.78 -0.86 16.00
N GLY A 278 21.39 -1.87 15.22
CA GLY A 278 20.45 -2.90 15.65
C GLY A 278 21.02 -3.93 16.63
N SER A 279 22.35 -4.01 16.77
CA SER A 279 23.04 -4.94 17.69
C SER A 279 23.33 -4.34 19.07
N MET A 280 23.20 -3.02 19.26
CA MET A 280 23.17 -2.43 20.60
C MET A 280 21.74 -2.51 21.13
N LYS A 281 21.45 -3.62 21.83
CA LYS A 281 20.39 -3.66 22.83
C LYS A 281 21.03 -3.81 24.21
N LEU A 282 20.88 -2.75 25.00
CA LEU A 282 20.45 -2.79 26.39
C LEU A 282 19.67 -1.51 26.66
#